data_AF-A0A966XRR1-F1
#
_entry.id   AF-A0A966XRR1-F1
#
_cell.length_a   1.000
_cell.length_b   1.000
_cell.length_c   1.000
_cell.angle_alpha   90.00
_cell.angle_beta   90.00
_cell.angle_gamma   90.00
#
_symmetry.space_group_name_H-M   'P 1'
#
loop_
_entity.id
_entity.type
_entity.pdbx_description
1 polymer ?
#
loop_
_entity_poly.entity_id
_entity_poly.type
_entity_poly.pdbx_seq_one_letter_code
_entity_poly.pdbx_strand_id
1 'polypeptide(L)'
;SDRIDQTVVVDALRLTRQLLQTPALARYVESQTSPPPECVKDDELLDYARRSGNTSYHIMGTCRMGPSADRLAVVDAQLRVRGIEGLRVVDASIMPDITSANTMACVLAIAEKGADMILGRAALPEQDLNGSVSMSPQQVP
;
A
#
# COMPACT_ATOMS: atom_id res chain seq x y z
N SER A 1 -2.52 12.65 10.83
CA SER A 1 -2.91 13.31 12.10
C SER A 1 -3.86 12.46 12.92
N ASP A 2 -4.22 11.26 12.44
CA ASP A 2 -4.98 10.28 13.21
C ASP A 2 -4.18 9.83 14.44
N ARG A 3 -4.88 9.37 15.49
CA ARG A 3 -4.22 8.90 16.72
C ARG A 3 -3.50 7.58 16.51
N ILE A 4 -4.08 6.66 15.71
CA ILE A 4 -3.49 5.37 15.40
C ILE A 4 -2.18 5.57 14.64
N ASP A 5 -2.17 6.43 13.61
CA ASP A 5 -0.94 6.78 12.87
C ASP A 5 0.18 7.26 13.80
N GLN A 6 -0.17 8.13 14.76
CA GLN A 6 0.78 8.70 15.70
C GLN A 6 1.34 7.66 16.67
N THR A 7 0.51 6.76 17.17
CA THR A 7 0.96 5.66 18.03
C THR A 7 1.87 4.72 17.24
N VAL A 8 1.43 4.29 16.05
CA VAL A 8 2.18 3.34 15.22
C VAL A 8 3.54 3.88 14.80
N VAL A 9 3.64 5.17 14.45
CA VAL A 9 4.94 5.75 14.05
C VAL A 9 5.91 5.82 15.23
N VAL A 10 5.44 6.15 16.44
CA VAL A 10 6.30 6.18 17.65
C VAL A 10 6.77 4.77 18.00
N ASP A 11 5.88 3.78 17.95
CA ASP A 11 6.21 2.38 18.21
C ASP A 11 7.19 1.84 17.16
N ALA A 12 7.03 2.21 15.89
CA ALA A 12 7.96 1.84 14.83
C ALA A 12 9.37 2.41 15.11
N LEU A 13 9.50 3.68 15.51
CA LEU A 13 10.79 4.28 15.88
C LEU A 13 11.47 3.52 17.03
N ARG A 14 10.71 3.12 18.06
CA ARG A 14 11.22 2.31 19.17
C ARG A 14 11.67 0.94 18.71
N LEU A 15 10.84 0.27 17.92
CA LEU A 15 11.12 -1.07 17.40
C LEU A 15 12.37 -1.06 16.53
N THR A 16 12.53 -0.08 15.64
CA THR A 16 13.73 0.07 14.83
C THR A 16 14.98 0.23 15.68
N ARG A 17 14.95 1.04 16.75
CA ARG A 17 16.09 1.18 17.68
C ARG A 17 16.45 -0.14 18.36
N GLN A 18 15.45 -0.85 18.88
CA GLN A 18 15.65 -2.16 19.51
C GLN A 18 16.22 -3.19 18.51
N LEU A 19 15.71 -3.18 17.28
CA LEU A 19 16.16 -4.07 16.21
C LEU A 19 17.64 -3.83 15.88
N LEU A 20 18.04 -2.57 15.72
CA LEU A 20 19.42 -2.19 15.42
C LEU A 20 20.40 -2.58 16.54
N GLN A 21 19.93 -2.69 17.78
CA GLN A 21 20.72 -3.14 18.94
C GLN A 21 20.81 -4.66 19.10
N THR A 22 20.11 -5.44 18.27
CA THR A 22 20.19 -6.90 18.32
C THR A 22 21.61 -7.40 17.98
N PRO A 23 22.09 -8.52 18.54
CA PRO A 23 23.46 -9.01 18.30
C PRO A 23 23.81 -9.21 16.81
N ALA A 24 22.82 -9.56 15.99
CA ALA A 24 23.00 -9.76 14.55
C ALA A 24 23.30 -8.45 13.79
N LEU A 25 22.74 -7.33 14.24
CA LEU A 25 22.85 -6.03 13.59
C LEU A 25 23.84 -5.09 14.27
N ALA A 26 24.06 -5.22 15.59
CA ALA A 26 24.87 -4.31 16.38
C ALA A 26 26.29 -4.11 15.83
N ARG A 27 26.90 -5.14 15.23
CA ARG A 27 28.23 -5.06 14.60
C ARG A 27 28.31 -4.16 13.35
N TYR A 28 27.17 -3.82 12.75
CA TYR A 28 27.06 -2.94 11.58
C TYR A 28 26.63 -1.51 11.96
N VAL A 29 26.33 -1.26 13.24
CA VAL A 29 25.86 0.03 13.73
C VAL A 29 27.02 0.74 14.42
N GLU A 30 27.54 1.79 13.80
CA GLU A 30 28.58 2.62 14.42
C GLU A 30 27.98 3.52 15.51
N SER A 31 26.92 4.26 15.18
CA SER A 31 26.21 5.12 16.11
C SER A 31 24.79 5.40 15.63
N GLN A 32 23.90 5.74 16.56
CA GLN A 32 22.55 6.17 16.25
C GLN A 32 22.52 7.70 16.11
N THR A 33 22.22 8.18 14.92
CA THR A 33 22.10 9.62 14.63
C THR A 33 20.66 10.11 14.56
N SER A 34 19.70 9.19 14.35
CA SER A 34 18.35 9.54 13.91
C SER A 34 17.31 8.48 14.32
N PRO A 35 16.29 8.83 15.14
CA PRO A 35 16.19 10.06 15.93
C PRO A 35 17.35 10.15 16.95
N PRO A 36 17.76 11.34 17.39
CA PRO A 36 18.85 11.51 18.35
C PRO A 36 18.68 10.66 19.62
N PRO A 37 19.74 10.09 20.22
CA PRO A 37 19.64 9.20 21.39
C PRO A 37 18.91 9.82 22.59
N GLU A 38 19.00 11.13 22.78
CA GLU A 38 18.33 11.88 23.83
C GLU A 38 16.81 11.99 23.66
N CYS A 39 16.30 11.77 22.44
CA CYS A 39 14.88 11.76 22.14
C CYS A 39 14.28 10.42 22.56
N VAL A 40 13.69 10.35 23.75
CA VAL A 40 13.24 9.10 24.40
C VAL A 40 11.77 9.11 24.78
N LYS A 41 11.18 10.28 25.03
CA LYS A 41 9.77 10.40 25.39
C LYS A 41 8.88 10.29 24.14
N ASP A 42 7.65 9.85 24.34
CA ASP A 42 6.66 9.72 23.26
C ASP A 42 6.47 11.03 22.49
N ASP A 43 6.30 12.14 23.21
CA ASP A 43 6.08 13.46 22.60
C ASP A 43 7.29 13.95 21.81
N GLU A 44 8.51 13.65 22.27
CA GLU A 44 9.76 14.01 21.58
C GLU A 44 9.92 13.19 20.29
N LEU A 45 9.62 11.88 20.35
CA LEU A 45 9.67 10.98 19.20
C LEU A 45 8.62 11.35 18.16
N LEU A 46 7.42 11.72 18.61
CA LEU A 46 6.35 12.17 17.76
C LEU A 46 6.66 13.51 17.10
N ASP A 47 7.21 14.47 17.86
CA ASP A 47 7.67 15.76 17.30
C ASP A 47 8.77 15.55 16.27
N TYR A 48 9.74 14.67 16.55
CA TYR A 48 10.74 14.26 15.59
C TYR A 48 10.09 13.68 14.32
N ALA A 49 9.18 12.71 14.44
CA ALA A 49 8.50 12.07 13.31
C ALA A 49 7.73 13.08 12.45
N ARG A 50 7.12 14.11 13.05
CA ARG A 50 6.42 15.18 12.33
C ARG A 50 7.37 16.06 11.51
N ARG A 51 8.58 16.33 12.02
CA ARG A 51 9.58 17.17 11.33
C ARG A 51 10.37 16.42 10.26
N SER A 52 10.64 15.14 10.49
CA SER A 52 11.48 14.32 9.60
C SER A 52 10.68 13.40 8.69
N GLY A 53 9.37 13.27 8.91
CA GLY A 53 8.49 12.40 8.15
C GLY A 53 8.53 12.71 6.65
N ASN A 54 8.43 11.67 5.85
CA ASN A 54 8.32 11.77 4.40
C ASN A 54 7.20 10.86 3.90
N THR A 55 6.86 10.98 2.63
CA THR A 55 5.93 10.08 1.97
C THR A 55 6.66 8.86 1.40
N SER A 56 5.98 7.71 1.44
CA SER A 56 6.39 6.53 0.66
C SER A 56 6.00 6.67 -0.83
N TYR A 57 5.44 7.82 -1.24
CA TYR A 57 4.98 8.12 -2.60
C TYR A 57 3.83 7.22 -3.08
N HIS A 58 3.08 6.64 -2.15
CA HIS A 58 1.92 5.78 -2.43
C HIS A 58 0.58 6.52 -2.21
N ILE A 59 0.37 7.63 -2.94
CA ILE A 59 -0.87 8.41 -2.85
C ILE A 59 -1.99 7.69 -3.61
N MET A 60 -3.17 7.58 -3.00
CA MET A 60 -4.33 6.87 -3.53
C MET A 60 -5.65 7.42 -2.97
N GLY A 61 -6.79 6.92 -3.46
CA GLY A 61 -8.11 7.11 -2.83
C GLY A 61 -8.87 8.41 -3.09
N THR A 62 -8.34 9.34 -3.89
CA THR A 62 -8.99 10.64 -4.16
C THR A 62 -10.26 10.55 -5.01
N CYS A 63 -10.46 9.46 -5.75
CA CYS A 63 -11.67 9.17 -6.52
C CYS A 63 -12.23 7.78 -6.15
N ARG A 64 -12.28 7.48 -4.85
CA ARG A 64 -12.55 6.15 -4.32
C ARG A 64 -13.78 5.47 -4.94
N MET A 65 -13.62 4.18 -5.22
CA MET A 65 -14.71 3.26 -5.54
C MET A 65 -15.52 2.94 -4.28
N GLY A 66 -16.82 2.73 -4.42
CA GLY A 66 -17.65 2.27 -3.30
C GLY A 66 -19.03 1.75 -3.72
N PRO A 67 -19.81 1.20 -2.76
CA PRO A 67 -21.18 0.74 -3.00
C PRO A 67 -22.12 1.90 -3.28
N SER A 68 -23.26 1.66 -3.93
CA SER A 68 -24.23 2.71 -4.28
C SER A 68 -24.74 3.52 -3.09
N ALA A 69 -24.80 2.91 -1.90
CA ALA A 69 -25.18 3.57 -0.65
C ALA A 69 -24.10 4.52 -0.10
N ASP A 70 -22.83 4.36 -0.49
CA ASP A 70 -21.76 5.27 -0.08
C ASP A 70 -21.86 6.58 -0.86
N ARG A 71 -22.32 7.64 -0.20
CA ARG A 71 -22.52 8.98 -0.77
C ARG A 71 -21.21 9.71 -1.09
N LEU A 72 -20.09 9.26 -0.53
CA LEU A 72 -18.78 9.88 -0.72
C LEU A 72 -17.92 9.14 -1.77
N ALA A 73 -18.40 8.01 -2.30
CA ALA A 73 -17.74 7.30 -3.39
C ALA A 73 -17.91 8.06 -4.72
N VAL A 74 -16.84 8.10 -5.51
CA VAL A 74 -16.76 8.84 -6.78
C VAL A 74 -17.06 7.91 -7.97
N VAL A 75 -16.57 6.67 -7.91
CA VAL A 75 -16.82 5.66 -8.95
C VAL A 75 -17.60 4.47 -8.42
N ASP A 76 -18.28 3.76 -9.32
CA ASP A 76 -18.94 2.48 -9.02
C ASP A 76 -18.01 1.26 -9.23
N ALA A 77 -18.54 0.05 -9.03
CA ALA A 77 -17.79 -1.20 -9.17
C ALA A 77 -17.31 -1.48 -10.62
N GLN A 78 -17.79 -0.71 -11.59
CA GLN A 78 -17.40 -0.76 -13.00
C GLN A 78 -16.50 0.43 -13.38
N LEU A 79 -15.95 1.12 -12.36
CA LEU A 79 -15.05 2.27 -12.46
C LEU A 79 -15.67 3.49 -13.14
N ARG A 80 -17.00 3.54 -13.26
CA ARG A 80 -17.72 4.65 -13.91
C ARG A 80 -17.89 5.77 -12.93
N VAL A 81 -17.64 7.00 -13.38
CA VAL A 81 -17.88 8.21 -12.58
C VAL A 81 -19.37 8.38 -12.36
N ARG A 82 -19.78 8.55 -11.11
CA ARG A 82 -21.20 8.67 -10.77
C ARG A 82 -21.76 10.00 -11.27
N GLY A 83 -22.90 9.94 -11.96
CA GLY A 83 -23.58 11.11 -12.50
C GLY A 83 -23.00 11.65 -13.81
N ILE A 84 -21.97 11.01 -14.38
CA ILE A 84 -21.40 11.38 -15.68
C ILE A 84 -21.37 10.14 -16.58
N GLU A 85 -22.00 10.24 -17.74
CA GLU A 85 -21.99 9.17 -18.74
C GLU A 85 -20.66 9.16 -19.51
N GLY A 86 -20.21 7.96 -19.90
CA GLY A 86 -19.03 7.80 -20.75
C GLY A 86 -17.67 8.07 -20.09
N LEU A 87 -17.63 8.34 -18.78
CA LEU A 87 -16.39 8.65 -18.06
C LEU A 87 -16.03 7.56 -17.02
N ARG A 88 -14.75 7.17 -16.99
CA ARG A 88 -14.18 6.25 -16.00
C ARG A 88 -12.88 6.81 -15.42
N VAL A 89 -12.52 6.36 -14.21
CA VAL A 89 -11.20 6.59 -13.61
C VAL A 89 -10.54 5.23 -13.41
N VAL A 90 -9.29 5.06 -13.87
CA VAL A 90 -8.59 3.77 -13.87
C VAL A 90 -7.15 3.99 -13.42
N ASP A 91 -6.96 4.28 -12.14
CA ASP A 91 -5.64 4.50 -11.51
C ASP A 91 -5.72 4.26 -9.99
N ALA A 92 -4.69 4.65 -9.24
CA ALA A 92 -4.64 4.50 -7.78
C ALA A 92 -5.73 5.28 -7.03
N SER A 93 -6.30 6.34 -7.62
CA SER A 93 -7.29 7.17 -6.95
C SER A 93 -8.59 6.42 -6.64
N ILE A 94 -8.88 5.32 -7.34
CA ILE A 94 -10.11 4.53 -7.14
C ILE A 94 -10.02 3.54 -5.99
N MET A 95 -8.81 3.26 -5.50
CA MET A 95 -8.63 2.33 -4.39
C MET A 95 -9.38 2.85 -3.16
N PRO A 96 -10.24 2.04 -2.50
CA PRO A 96 -10.99 2.48 -1.32
C PRO A 96 -10.13 2.50 -0.05
N ASP A 97 -9.06 1.71 -0.03
CA ASP A 97 -8.10 1.60 1.07
C ASP A 97 -6.72 1.26 0.52
N ILE A 98 -5.68 1.54 1.29
CA ILE A 98 -4.29 1.24 0.93
C ILE A 98 -3.97 -0.24 1.17
N THR A 99 -3.20 -0.84 0.26
CA THR A 99 -2.71 -2.20 0.44
C THR A 99 -1.42 -2.21 1.26
N SER A 100 -1.15 -3.28 2.00
CA SER A 100 0.10 -3.48 2.74
C SER A 100 1.28 -3.86 1.82
N ALA A 101 1.42 -3.17 0.69
CA ALA A 101 2.45 -3.41 -0.32
C ALA A 101 2.70 -2.14 -1.17
N ASN A 102 3.73 -2.17 -2.01
CA ASN A 102 3.96 -1.11 -3.00
C ASN A 102 2.79 -1.06 -4.00
N THR A 103 2.27 0.14 -4.27
CA THR A 103 1.00 0.32 -5.00
C THR A 103 1.08 -0.02 -6.48
N MET A 104 2.28 -0.10 -7.08
CA MET A 104 2.44 -0.34 -8.51
C MET A 104 1.74 -1.61 -9.00
N ALA A 105 1.89 -2.72 -8.30
CA ALA A 105 1.24 -3.99 -8.68
C ALA A 105 -0.29 -3.86 -8.64
N CYS A 106 -0.83 -3.14 -7.66
CA CYS A 106 -2.26 -2.89 -7.55
C CYS A 106 -2.77 -1.98 -8.68
N VAL A 107 -2.02 -0.94 -9.05
CA VAL A 107 -2.38 -0.06 -10.17
C VAL A 107 -2.38 -0.82 -11.50
N LEU A 108 -1.39 -1.67 -11.74
CA LEU A 108 -1.36 -2.53 -12.94
C LEU A 108 -2.57 -3.46 -12.98
N ALA A 109 -2.91 -4.11 -11.87
CA ALA A 109 -4.09 -4.97 -11.80
C ALA A 109 -5.40 -4.21 -12.04
N ILE A 110 -5.51 -2.98 -11.51
CA ILE A 110 -6.66 -2.08 -11.78
C ILE A 110 -6.72 -1.72 -13.27
N ALA A 111 -5.58 -1.40 -13.89
CA ALA A 111 -5.50 -1.04 -15.29
C ALA A 111 -5.93 -2.19 -16.20
N GLU A 112 -5.40 -3.39 -15.98
CA GLU A 112 -5.78 -4.60 -16.71
C GLU A 112 -7.29 -4.89 -16.55
N LYS A 113 -7.79 -4.86 -15.32
CA LYS A 113 -9.21 -5.11 -15.06
C LYS A 113 -10.11 -4.03 -15.67
N GLY A 114 -9.68 -2.77 -15.61
CA GLY A 114 -10.37 -1.64 -16.22
C GLY A 114 -10.41 -1.75 -17.75
N ALA A 115 -9.31 -2.19 -18.38
CA ALA A 115 -9.27 -2.46 -19.81
C ALA A 115 -10.26 -3.56 -20.23
N ASP A 116 -10.32 -4.66 -19.48
CA ASP A 116 -11.31 -5.72 -19.72
C ASP A 116 -12.74 -5.19 -19.60
N MET A 117 -13.05 -4.37 -18.59
CA MET A 117 -14.38 -3.75 -18.43
C MET A 117 -14.73 -2.81 -19.59
N ILE A 118 -13.75 -2.06 -20.10
CA ILE A 118 -13.94 -1.15 -21.24
C ILE A 118 -14.19 -1.94 -22.53
N LEU A 119 -13.46 -3.05 -22.72
CA LEU A 119 -13.55 -3.90 -23.90
C LEU A 119 -14.68 -4.95 -23.82
N GLY A 120 -15.37 -5.06 -22.68
CA GLY A 120 -16.45 -6.04 -22.47
C GLY A 120 -15.95 -7.49 -22.37
N ARG A 121 -14.71 -7.70 -21.91
CA ARG A 121 -14.12 -9.03 -21.74
C ARG A 121 -14.61 -9.69 -20.45
N ALA A 122 -14.90 -10.98 -20.52
CA ALA A 122 -15.22 -11.78 -19.35
C ALA A 122 -13.99 -11.99 -18.47
N ALA A 123 -14.21 -12.19 -17.16
CA ALA A 123 -13.13 -12.57 -16.26
C ALA A 123 -12.53 -13.92 -16.70
N LEU A 124 -11.23 -14.08 -16.48
CA LEU A 124 -10.56 -15.36 -16.69
C LEU A 124 -11.16 -16.43 -15.76
N PRO A 125 -11.19 -17.71 -16.19
CA PRO A 125 -11.60 -18.80 -15.32
C PRO A 125 -10.65 -18.92 -14.13
N GLU A 126 -11.21 -19.29 -12.98
CA GLU A 126 -10.44 -19.56 -11.76
C GLU A 126 -9.35 -20.61 -12.04
N GLN A 127 -8.13 -20.33 -11.59
CA GLN A 127 -7.00 -21.25 -11.75
C GLN A 127 -6.89 -22.11 -10.50
N ASP A 128 -6.80 -23.43 -10.67
CA ASP A 128 -6.49 -24.34 -9.58
C ASP A 128 -4.99 -24.24 -9.25
N LEU A 129 -4.67 -23.50 -8.18
CA LEU A 129 -3.31 -23.33 -7.69
C LEU A 129 -2.81 -24.53 -6.87
N ASN A 130 -3.68 -25.50 -6.56
CA ASN A 130 -3.34 -26.73 -5.85
C ASN A 130 -3.03 -27.89 -6.80
N GLY A 131 -3.25 -27.71 -8.11
CA GLY A 131 -2.80 -28.63 -9.14
C GLY A 131 -1.28 -28.67 -9.16
N SER A 132 -0.69 -29.85 -8.90
CA SER A 132 0.75 -30.06 -8.96
C SER A 132 1.32 -29.48 -10.26
N VAL A 133 2.19 -28.48 -10.17
CA VAL A 133 3.03 -28.08 -11.29
C VAL A 133 3.99 -29.24 -11.56
N SER A 134 3.58 -30.17 -12.41
CA SER A 134 4.50 -31.13 -13.02
C SER A 134 5.36 -30.35 -14.01
N MET A 135 6.42 -29.70 -13.52
CA MET A 135 7.51 -29.29 -14.40
C MET A 135 8.21 -30.56 -14.86
N SER A 136 8.07 -30.92 -16.14
CA SER A 136 8.90 -31.96 -16.73
C SER A 136 10.37 -31.49 -16.64
N PRO A 137 11.33 -32.37 -16.29
CA PRO A 137 12.75 -31.99 -16.16
C PRO A 137 13.46 -31.60 -17.47
N GLN A 138 12.73 -31.30 -18.54
CA GLN A 138 13.30 -31.04 -19.86
C GLN A 138 12.93 -29.64 -20.31
N GLN A 139 13.61 -28.63 -19.76
CA GLN A 139 13.94 -27.37 -20.43
C GLN A 139 14.64 -26.41 -19.45
N VAL A 140 15.94 -26.61 -19.26
CA VAL A 140 16.88 -25.52 -18.94
C VAL A 140 18.05 -25.67 -19.91
N PRO A 141 18.36 -24.67 -20.75
CA PRO A 141 19.55 -24.69 -21.60
C PRO A 141 20.85 -24.63 -20.79
#